data_AF-A0A529SJN6-F1
#
_entry.id   AF-A0A529SJN6-F1
#
_cell.length_a   1.000
_cell.length_b   1.000
_cell.length_c   1.000
_cell.angle_alpha   90.00
_cell.angle_beta   90.00
_cell.angle_gamma   90.00
#
_symmetry.space_group_name_H-M   'P 1'
#
loop_
_entity.id
_entity.type
_entity.pdbx_description
1 polymer ?
#
loop_
_entity_poly.entity_id
_entity_poly.type
_entity_poly.pdbx_seq_one_letter_code
_entity_poly.pdbx_strand_id
1 'polypeptide(L)'
;SDMAETYRVVTHGTLDQMAALAKRIISEGCRRLQVKVGGNVHDDIERVTTVAAAVPKGTVIFCDANAGWTPYQARQFADATRGIDYTFEQPCTTLDENMSVRRMLDKPMVLD
;
A
#
# COMPACT_ATOMS: atom_id res chain seq x y z
N SER A 1 3.55 20.02 19.83
CA SER A 1 4.65 19.10 20.14
C SER A 1 5.14 18.52 18.82
N ASP A 2 6.44 18.53 18.58
CA ASP A 2 7.08 17.92 17.40
C ASP A 2 7.16 16.40 17.58
N MET A 3 5.99 15.75 17.63
CA MET A 3 5.92 14.29 17.62
C MET A 3 5.80 13.83 16.18
N ALA A 4 6.78 13.06 15.70
CA ALA A 4 6.73 12.48 14.37
C ALA A 4 5.47 11.60 14.21
N GLU A 5 4.69 11.84 13.16
CA GLU A 5 3.53 11.00 12.86
C GLU A 5 3.98 9.60 12.43
N THR A 6 3.68 8.60 13.27
CA THR A 6 3.94 7.18 12.98
C THR A 6 2.90 6.62 12.01
N TYR A 7 3.31 5.71 11.14
CA TYR A 7 2.37 4.80 10.48
C TYR A 7 2.16 3.54 11.34
N ARG A 8 1.04 2.86 11.12
CA ARG A 8 0.78 1.55 11.70
C ARG A 8 0.47 0.53 10.61
N VAL A 9 1.02 -0.65 10.78
CA VAL A 9 0.87 -1.74 9.81
C VAL A 9 -0.51 -2.38 9.94
N VAL A 10 -1.21 -2.53 8.82
CA VAL A 10 -2.35 -3.42 8.70
C VAL A 10 -1.79 -4.82 8.42
N THR A 11 -1.73 -5.64 9.46
CA THR A 11 -1.19 -7.00 9.37
C THR A 11 -2.06 -7.89 8.48
N HIS A 12 -1.42 -8.82 7.78
CA HIS A 12 -2.11 -9.81 6.94
C HIS A 12 -3.16 -10.60 7.73
N GLY A 13 -4.29 -10.87 7.08
CA GLY A 13 -5.42 -11.63 7.60
C GLY A 13 -6.47 -11.83 6.50
N THR A 14 -7.68 -12.23 6.86
CA THR A 14 -8.81 -12.17 5.91
C THR A 14 -9.13 -10.71 5.56
N LEU A 15 -9.79 -10.49 4.43
CA LEU A 15 -10.20 -9.14 3.99
C LEU A 15 -11.00 -8.40 5.09
N ASP A 16 -11.94 -9.09 5.76
CA ASP A 16 -12.72 -8.52 6.86
C ASP A 16 -11.85 -8.17 8.08
N GLN A 17 -10.90 -9.04 8.44
CA GLN A 17 -9.96 -8.78 9.53
C GLN A 17 -9.09 -7.56 9.24
N MET A 18 -8.60 -7.42 8.00
CA MET A 18 -7.79 -6.28 7.58
C MET A 18 -8.60 -4.98 7.58
N ALA A 19 -9.84 -5.00 7.08
CA ALA A 19 -10.75 -3.85 7.14
C ALA A 19 -11.05 -3.42 8.59
N ALA A 20 -11.37 -4.39 9.45
CA ALA A 20 -11.64 -4.12 10.86
C ALA A 20 -10.41 -3.56 11.59
N LEU A 21 -9.22 -4.11 11.29
CA LEU A 21 -7.96 -3.62 11.83
C LEU A 21 -7.67 -2.19 11.38
N ALA A 22 -7.84 -1.88 10.09
CA ALA A 22 -7.65 -0.53 9.55
C ALA A 22 -8.57 0.48 10.24
N LYS A 23 -9.88 0.18 10.33
CA LYS A 23 -10.85 1.02 11.07
C LYS A 23 -10.44 1.25 12.51
N ARG A 24 -10.00 0.19 13.20
CA ARG A 24 -9.53 0.29 14.58
C ARG A 24 -8.32 1.22 14.71
N ILE A 25 -7.30 1.03 13.87
CA ILE A 25 -6.10 1.88 13.86
C ILE A 25 -6.47 3.36 13.66
N ILE A 26 -7.38 3.67 12.74
CA ILE A 26 -7.86 5.04 12.51
C ILE A 26 -8.64 5.57 13.72
N SER A 27 -9.50 4.76 14.35
CA SER A 27 -10.25 5.17 15.54
C SER A 27 -9.36 5.47 16.76
N GLU A 28 -8.17 4.85 16.81
CA GLU A 28 -7.14 5.10 17.82
C GLU A 28 -6.33 6.39 17.54
N GLY A 29 -6.69 7.17 16.51
CA GLY A 29 -6.11 8.48 16.20
C GLY A 29 -4.94 8.46 15.19
N CYS A 30 -4.56 7.29 14.68
CA CYS A 30 -3.56 7.19 13.63
C CYS A 30 -4.13 7.65 12.28
N ARG A 31 -3.32 8.32 11.45
CA ARG A 31 -3.74 8.81 10.12
C ARG A 31 -3.01 8.15 8.96
N ARG A 32 -2.00 7.31 9.27
CA ARG A 32 -1.10 6.71 8.29
C ARG A 32 -1.10 5.19 8.45
N LEU A 33 -1.45 4.48 7.39
CA LEU A 33 -1.47 3.02 7.33
C LEU A 33 -0.37 2.53 6.39
N GLN A 34 0.28 1.44 6.77
CA GLN A 34 1.09 0.65 5.84
C GLN A 34 0.39 -0.69 5.62
N VAL A 35 0.02 -0.97 4.37
CA VAL A 35 -0.52 -2.24 3.93
C VAL A 35 0.62 -3.02 3.29
N LYS A 36 0.90 -4.19 3.84
CA LYS A 36 1.90 -5.09 3.29
C LYS A 36 1.31 -5.80 2.07
N VAL A 37 1.98 -5.66 0.94
CA VAL A 37 1.69 -6.31 -0.34
C VAL A 37 2.96 -7.01 -0.83
N GLY A 38 3.09 -7.32 -2.12
CA GLY A 38 4.29 -7.95 -2.68
C GLY A 38 4.20 -9.47 -2.79
N GLY A 39 3.04 -10.05 -2.49
CA GLY A 39 2.76 -11.47 -2.67
C GLY A 39 2.07 -11.74 -3.99
N ASN A 40 0.97 -12.51 -3.95
CA ASN A 40 0.12 -12.66 -5.12
C ASN A 40 -0.56 -11.33 -5.45
N VAL A 41 -0.32 -10.85 -6.67
CA VAL A 41 -0.80 -9.54 -7.14
C VAL A 41 -2.33 -9.38 -7.09
N HIS A 42 -3.10 -10.45 -7.33
CA HIS A 42 -4.56 -10.40 -7.31
C HIS A 42 -5.07 -10.29 -5.88
N ASP A 43 -4.52 -11.10 -4.97
CA ASP A 43 -4.84 -11.02 -3.54
C ASP A 43 -4.48 -9.63 -2.98
N ASP A 44 -3.35 -9.07 -3.40
CA ASP A 44 -2.91 -7.75 -2.96
C ASP A 44 -3.81 -6.61 -3.47
N ILE A 45 -4.32 -6.71 -4.70
CA ILE A 45 -5.32 -5.79 -5.23
C ILE A 45 -6.57 -5.81 -4.33
N GLU A 46 -7.05 -7.01 -3.98
CA GLU A 46 -8.21 -7.16 -3.09
C GLU A 46 -7.94 -6.55 -1.70
N ARG A 47 -6.78 -6.87 -1.10
CA ARG A 47 -6.38 -6.34 0.21
C ARG A 47 -6.39 -4.81 0.25
N VAL A 48 -5.73 -4.17 -0.71
CA VAL A 48 -5.62 -2.70 -0.74
C VAL A 48 -6.96 -2.05 -1.06
N THR A 49 -7.75 -2.64 -1.96
CA THR A 49 -9.12 -2.17 -2.25
C THR A 49 -10.00 -2.21 -1.01
N THR A 50 -9.98 -3.34 -0.28
CA THR A 50 -10.74 -3.51 0.96
C THR A 50 -10.31 -2.55 2.06
N VAL A 51 -8.99 -2.40 2.29
CA VAL A 51 -8.48 -1.48 3.32
C VAL A 51 -8.81 -0.04 2.99
N ALA A 52 -8.60 0.39 1.74
CA ALA A 52 -8.89 1.77 1.32
C ALA A 52 -10.38 2.10 1.42
N ALA A 53 -11.28 1.16 1.08
CA ALA A 53 -12.72 1.34 1.21
C ALA A 53 -13.20 1.38 2.68
N ALA A 54 -12.42 0.82 3.60
CA ALA A 54 -12.77 0.73 5.02
C ALA A 54 -12.48 2.02 5.82
N VAL A 55 -11.67 2.94 5.27
CA VAL A 55 -11.15 4.11 5.99
C VAL A 55 -11.60 5.42 5.34
N PRO A 56 -11.59 6.55 6.08
CA PRO A 56 -11.96 7.85 5.50
C PRO A 56 -11.05 8.24 4.33
N LYS A 57 -11.64 8.93 3.34
CA LYS A 57 -10.85 9.61 2.28
C LYS A 57 -9.83 10.55 2.92
N GLY A 58 -8.61 10.57 2.35
CA GLY A 58 -7.49 11.35 2.90
C GLY A 58 -6.66 10.61 3.96
N THR A 59 -7.03 9.38 4.33
CA THR A 59 -6.11 8.49 5.08
C THR A 59 -4.86 8.26 4.24
N VAL A 60 -3.68 8.47 4.82
CA VAL A 60 -2.41 8.24 4.11
C VAL A 60 -2.14 6.73 4.10
N ILE A 61 -2.08 6.13 2.92
CA ILE A 61 -1.81 4.69 2.75
C ILE A 61 -0.47 4.50 2.05
N PHE A 62 0.37 3.64 2.61
CA PHE A 62 1.55 3.09 1.97
C PHE A 62 1.25 1.64 1.57
N CYS A 63 1.46 1.31 0.31
CA CYS A 63 1.46 -0.07 -0.17
C CYS A 63 2.93 -0.52 -0.27
N ASP A 64 3.40 -1.20 0.75
CA ASP A 64 4.78 -1.67 0.84
C ASP A 64 4.87 -3.11 0.37
N ALA A 65 5.53 -3.30 -0.78
CA ALA A 65 5.71 -4.60 -1.40
C ALA A 65 6.97 -5.33 -0.93
N ASN A 66 7.86 -4.67 -0.17
CA ASN A 66 9.13 -5.21 0.29
C ASN A 66 9.88 -6.00 -0.79
N ALA A 67 10.02 -5.40 -1.99
CA ALA A 67 10.68 -6.00 -3.15
C ALA A 67 10.05 -7.30 -3.69
N GLY A 68 8.79 -7.60 -3.35
CA GLY A 68 8.16 -8.90 -3.64
C GLY A 68 7.72 -9.12 -5.08
N TRP A 69 7.67 -8.08 -5.92
CA TRP A 69 7.14 -8.17 -7.28
C TRP A 69 8.17 -8.02 -8.38
N THR A 70 7.92 -8.72 -9.48
CA THR A 70 8.48 -8.36 -10.79
C THR A 70 7.90 -7.01 -11.27
N PRO A 71 8.58 -6.29 -12.18
CA PRO A 71 8.03 -5.08 -12.80
C PRO A 71 6.66 -5.30 -13.46
N TYR A 72 6.40 -6.50 -13.99
CA TYR A 72 5.10 -6.85 -14.56
C TYR A 72 4.00 -6.84 -13.51
N GLN A 73 4.19 -7.55 -12.39
CA GLN A 73 3.22 -7.59 -11.30
C GLN A 73 3.00 -6.22 -10.66
N ALA A 74 4.08 -5.46 -10.44
CA ALA A 74 3.98 -4.11 -9.89
C ALA A 74 3.14 -3.17 -10.78
N ARG A 75 3.30 -3.26 -12.12
CA ARG A 75 2.47 -2.50 -13.07
C ARG A 75 1.01 -2.97 -13.08
N GLN A 76 0.78 -4.27 -13.03
CA GLN A 76 -0.56 -4.84 -12.96
C GLN A 76 -1.30 -4.35 -11.69
N PHE A 77 -0.62 -4.37 -10.55
CA PHE A 77 -1.14 -3.83 -9.29
C PHE A 77 -1.47 -2.34 -9.41
N ALA A 78 -0.52 -1.54 -9.93
CA ALA A 78 -0.70 -0.09 -10.07
C ALA A 78 -1.87 0.29 -10.99
N ASP A 79 -2.05 -0.45 -12.09
CA ASP A 79 -3.13 -0.22 -13.04
C ASP A 79 -4.51 -0.59 -12.44
N ALA A 80 -4.61 -1.78 -11.84
CA ALA A 80 -5.86 -2.24 -11.22
C ALA A 80 -6.30 -1.37 -10.03
N THR A 81 -5.36 -0.70 -9.37
CA THR A 81 -5.61 0.17 -8.21
C THR A 81 -5.47 1.67 -8.54
N ARG A 82 -5.58 2.04 -9.83
CA ARG A 82 -5.38 3.44 -10.28
C ARG A 82 -6.26 4.44 -9.54
N GLY A 83 -7.51 4.08 -9.23
CA GLY A 83 -8.47 4.92 -8.52
C GLY A 83 -8.29 5.04 -7.00
N ILE A 84 -7.25 4.42 -6.42
CA ILE A 84 -6.98 4.44 -4.97
C ILE A 84 -5.75 5.31 -4.70
N ASP A 85 -5.89 6.27 -3.78
CA ASP A 85 -4.77 7.11 -3.34
C ASP A 85 -3.86 6.33 -2.37
N TYR A 86 -2.61 6.07 -2.79
CA TYR A 86 -1.57 5.48 -1.94
C TYR A 86 -0.17 5.85 -2.43
N THR A 87 0.82 5.72 -1.54
CA THR A 87 2.24 5.73 -1.87
C THR A 87 2.72 4.32 -2.14
N PHE A 88 3.39 4.09 -3.26
CA PHE A 88 3.89 2.78 -3.65
C PHE A 88 5.33 2.60 -3.14
N GLU A 89 5.55 1.69 -2.21
CA GLU A 89 6.82 1.51 -1.52
C GLU A 89 7.50 0.21 -1.95
N GLN A 90 8.75 0.35 -2.41
CA GLN A 90 9.67 -0.72 -2.83
C GLN A 90 8.99 -1.87 -3.61
N PRO A 91 8.36 -1.62 -4.78
CA PRO A 91 7.68 -2.66 -5.55
C PRO A 91 8.58 -3.86 -5.92
N CYS A 92 9.81 -3.57 -6.34
CA CYS A 92 10.70 -4.55 -6.96
C CYS A 92 12.04 -4.66 -6.23
N THR A 93 12.81 -5.71 -6.57
CA THR A 93 14.09 -6.02 -5.93
C THR A 93 15.17 -5.00 -6.20
N THR A 94 15.33 -4.56 -7.44
CA THR A 94 16.46 -3.72 -7.84
C THR A 94 16.03 -2.27 -8.10
N LEU A 95 16.98 -1.34 -7.95
CA LEU A 95 16.76 0.06 -8.30
C LEU A 95 16.29 0.21 -9.76
N ASP A 96 16.89 -0.53 -10.70
CA ASP A 96 16.54 -0.45 -12.13
C ASP A 96 15.12 -0.93 -12.41
N GLU A 97 14.67 -1.99 -11.74
CA GLU A 97 13.29 -2.48 -11.83
C GLU A 97 12.30 -1.46 -11.27
N ASN A 98 12.59 -0.90 -10.10
CA ASN A 98 11.76 0.15 -9.51
C ASN A 98 11.72 1.40 -10.40
N MET A 99 12.85 1.79 -11.00
CA MET A 99 12.92 2.89 -11.97
C MET A 99 12.15 2.61 -13.26
N SER A 100 12.11 1.35 -13.72
CA SER A 100 11.24 0.93 -14.83
C SER A 100 9.78 1.19 -14.48
N VAL A 101 9.31 0.74 -13.31
CA VAL A 101 7.93 0.97 -12.85
C VAL A 101 7.64 2.46 -12.63
N ARG A 102 8.58 3.21 -12.02
CA ARG A 102 8.41 4.63 -11.72
C ARG A 102 8.09 5.46 -12.96
N ARG A 103 8.68 5.15 -14.12
CA ARG A 103 8.50 5.91 -15.37
C ARG A 103 7.05 5.92 -15.88
N MET A 104 6.22 4.96 -15.48
CA MET A 104 4.80 4.89 -15.87
C MET A 104 3.83 5.05 -14.70
N LEU A 105 4.35 5.33 -13.50
CA LEU A 105 3.54 5.42 -12.29
C LEU A 105 3.10 6.87 -12.04
N ASP A 106 1.78 7.08 -12.00
CA ASP A 106 1.17 8.36 -11.65
C ASP A 106 1.12 8.61 -10.13
N LYS A 107 1.46 7.58 -9.34
CA LYS A 107 1.45 7.60 -7.87
C LYS A 107 2.84 7.94 -7.31
N PRO A 108 2.91 8.51 -6.09
CA PRO A 108 4.16 8.65 -5.36
C PRO A 108 4.84 7.29 -5.18
N MET A 109 6.18 7.27 -5.24
CA MET A 109 6.99 6.08 -4.98
C MET A 109 8.01 6.37 -3.88
N VAL A 110 8.18 5.41 -2.98
CA VAL A 110 9.25 5.36 -1.98
C VAL A 110 10.16 4.18 -2.32
N LEU A 111 11.46 4.40 -2.19
CA LEU A 111 12.48 3.34 -2.24
C LEU A 111 12.98 3.11 -0.80
N ASP A 112 13.23 1.85 -0.47
CA ASP A 112 13.70 1.36 0.84
C ASP A 112 14.87 0.38 0.65
#